data_AF-A0A1Y5FAK8-F1
#
_entry.id   AF-A0A1Y5FAK8-F1
#
_cell.length_a   1.000
_cell.length_b   1.000
_cell.length_c   1.000
_cell.angle_alpha   90.00
_cell.angle_beta   90.00
_cell.angle_gamma   90.00
#
_symmetry.space_group_name_H-M   'P 1'
#
loop_
_entity.id
_entity.type
_entity.pdbx_description
1 polymer ?
#
loop_
_entity_poly.entity_id
_entity_poly.type
_entity_poly.pdbx_seq_one_letter_code
_entity_poly.pdbx_strand_id
1 'polypeptide(L)'
;MNIVLYFLSNYLIEFMGGMLVFGLLFRWSNYRKSLREDRYFSSFVSEIEKSLSEKQERDNVDIPEYIEELLASIKDKLPSRSVRRTKKGKDKGKSEYNSENVVSLREFISGEKGLFHAIALESTTLQSKYPPNYAELTERILEQDENWTKIFGILPIAPISRLNDILPSIFVVFGIFGTFIGISMALPEIANIDFSDLEKSGDVLTNFVLSVTFAMKTSIAGILFSVIMTMLNTLAPVRGLRNKTFKKLSKCFENIWITFHGHQNIEQGLYQAIPELISEVKEIRTQIDKQLKKAS
;
A
#
# COMPACT_ATOMS: atom_id res chain seq x y z
N MET A 1 -38.81 6.37 -5.59
CA MET A 1 -38.71 5.15 -4.76
C MET A 1 -39.06 3.88 -5.52
N ASN A 2 -40.20 3.82 -6.23
CA ASN A 2 -40.67 2.59 -6.91
C ASN A 2 -39.67 1.98 -7.90
N ILE A 3 -38.92 2.79 -8.67
CA ILE A 3 -37.91 2.29 -9.61
C ILE A 3 -36.76 1.58 -8.88
N VAL A 4 -36.31 2.14 -7.75
CA VAL A 4 -35.20 1.59 -6.96
C VAL A 4 -35.62 0.29 -6.27
N LEU A 5 -36.83 0.26 -5.69
CA LEU A 5 -37.38 -0.95 -5.07
C LEU A 5 -37.63 -2.06 -6.11
N TYR A 6 -38.14 -1.71 -7.29
CA TYR A 6 -38.34 -2.66 -8.38
C TYR A 6 -37.01 -3.23 -8.90
N PHE A 7 -35.99 -2.38 -9.04
CA PHE A 7 -34.65 -2.82 -9.42
C PHE A 7 -34.05 -3.76 -8.37
N LEU A 8 -34.12 -3.41 -7.09
CA LEU A 8 -33.60 -4.24 -6.01
C LEU A 8 -34.41 -5.53 -5.80
N SER A 9 -35.71 -5.52 -6.07
CA SER A 9 -36.52 -6.75 -5.98
C SER A 9 -36.23 -7.75 -7.09
N ASN A 10 -35.66 -7.34 -8.22
CA ASN A 10 -35.46 -8.23 -9.37
C ASN A 10 -33.97 -8.49 -9.68
N TYR A 11 -33.08 -7.56 -9.33
CA TYR A 11 -31.68 -7.59 -9.75
C TYR A 11 -30.68 -7.53 -8.58
N LEU A 12 -31.13 -7.62 -7.33
CA LEU A 12 -30.21 -7.50 -6.18
C LEU A 12 -29.18 -8.62 -6.13
N ILE A 13 -29.55 -9.85 -6.51
CA ILE A 13 -28.61 -10.98 -6.53
C ILE A 13 -27.55 -10.77 -7.62
N GLU A 14 -27.97 -10.37 -8.82
CA GLU A 14 -27.13 -10.05 -9.96
C GLU A 14 -26.20 -8.88 -9.65
N PHE A 15 -26.71 -7.86 -8.97
CA PHE A 15 -25.94 -6.71 -8.51
C PHE A 15 -24.87 -7.11 -7.49
N MET A 16 -25.23 -7.90 -6.48
CA MET A 16 -24.26 -8.46 -5.52
C MET A 16 -23.22 -9.35 -6.22
N GLY A 17 -23.64 -10.15 -7.20
CA GLY A 17 -22.74 -10.97 -8.02
C GLY A 17 -21.76 -10.11 -8.83
N GLY A 18 -22.23 -9.02 -9.44
CA GLY A 18 -21.38 -8.05 -10.14
C GLY A 18 -20.36 -7.39 -9.21
N MET A 19 -20.80 -6.99 -8.01
CA MET A 19 -19.90 -6.46 -6.97
C MET A 19 -18.86 -7.48 -6.54
N LEU A 20 -19.23 -8.77 -6.41
CA LEU A 20 -18.30 -9.84 -6.07
C LEU A 20 -17.24 -10.00 -7.15
N VAL A 21 -17.63 -10.12 -8.43
CA VAL A 21 -16.70 -10.24 -9.54
C VAL A 21 -15.73 -9.06 -9.58
N PHE A 22 -16.25 -7.85 -9.42
CA PHE A 22 -15.43 -6.63 -9.41
C PHE A 22 -14.44 -6.60 -8.22
N GLY A 23 -14.91 -6.95 -7.02
CA GLY A 23 -14.08 -7.11 -5.82
C GLY A 23 -12.97 -8.15 -6.02
N LEU A 24 -13.30 -9.29 -6.61
CA LEU A 24 -12.34 -10.35 -6.95
C LEU A 24 -11.28 -9.88 -7.95
N LEU A 25 -11.69 -9.19 -9.02
CA LEU A 25 -10.76 -8.65 -10.02
C LEU A 25 -9.79 -7.65 -9.40
N PHE A 26 -10.28 -6.72 -8.58
CA PHE A 26 -9.41 -5.79 -7.88
C PHE A 26 -8.50 -6.48 -6.87
N ARG A 27 -9.04 -7.46 -6.14
CA ARG A 27 -8.26 -8.23 -5.17
C ARG A 27 -7.12 -8.98 -5.86
N TRP A 28 -7.42 -9.68 -6.94
CA TRP A 28 -6.44 -10.41 -7.73
C TRP A 28 -5.38 -9.49 -8.33
N SER A 29 -5.80 -8.35 -8.87
CA SER A 29 -4.88 -7.32 -9.38
C SER A 29 -3.95 -6.80 -8.28
N ASN A 30 -4.49 -6.44 -7.11
CA ASN A 30 -3.73 -5.94 -5.97
C ASN A 30 -2.75 -6.98 -5.44
N TYR A 31 -3.20 -8.22 -5.29
CA TYR A 31 -2.37 -9.31 -4.81
C TYR A 31 -1.22 -9.61 -5.78
N ARG A 32 -1.52 -9.73 -7.09
CA ARG A 32 -0.47 -9.94 -8.11
C ARG A 32 0.53 -8.80 -8.16
N LYS A 33 0.05 -7.56 -8.07
CA LYS A 33 0.92 -6.39 -8.05
C LYS A 33 1.80 -6.38 -6.79
N SER A 34 1.23 -6.61 -5.62
CA SER A 34 1.95 -6.68 -4.35
C SER A 34 3.03 -7.77 -4.36
N LEU A 35 2.75 -8.94 -4.95
CA LEU A 35 3.74 -10.01 -5.15
C LEU A 35 4.86 -9.65 -6.12
N ARG A 36 4.60 -8.79 -7.11
CA ARG A 36 5.65 -8.29 -8.01
C ARG A 36 6.54 -7.28 -7.30
N GLU A 37 5.94 -6.37 -6.54
CA GLU A 37 6.68 -5.40 -5.72
C GLU A 37 7.52 -6.11 -4.66
N ASP A 38 6.98 -7.06 -3.90
CA ASP A 38 7.77 -7.78 -2.88
C ASP A 38 8.98 -8.49 -3.50
N ARG A 39 8.83 -9.08 -4.70
CA ARG A 39 9.96 -9.70 -5.41
C ARG A 39 10.99 -8.67 -5.84
N TYR A 40 10.57 -7.57 -6.45
CA TYR A 40 11.47 -6.50 -6.85
C TYR A 40 12.24 -5.95 -5.65
N PHE A 41 11.53 -5.55 -4.60
CA PHE A 41 12.16 -4.97 -3.41
C PHE A 41 13.01 -5.99 -2.67
N SER A 42 12.68 -7.28 -2.68
CA SER A 42 13.56 -8.31 -2.11
C SER A 42 14.86 -8.47 -2.91
N SER A 43 14.79 -8.43 -4.24
CA SER A 43 15.99 -8.42 -5.09
C SER A 43 16.82 -7.14 -4.88
N PHE A 44 16.16 -6.00 -4.74
CA PHE A 44 16.80 -4.73 -4.43
C PHE A 44 17.54 -4.75 -3.09
N VAL A 45 16.87 -5.18 -2.02
CA VAL A 45 17.50 -5.30 -0.69
C VAL A 45 18.68 -6.27 -0.74
N SER A 46 18.52 -7.44 -1.40
CA SER A 46 19.60 -8.42 -1.51
C SER A 46 20.81 -7.88 -2.27
N GLU A 47 20.62 -7.09 -3.33
CA GLU A 47 21.73 -6.53 -4.10
C GLU A 47 22.40 -5.35 -3.39
N ILE A 48 21.64 -4.56 -2.62
CA ILE A 48 22.21 -3.56 -1.70
C ILE A 48 23.07 -4.25 -0.65
N GLU A 49 22.54 -5.25 0.06
CA GLU A 49 23.27 -5.95 1.12
C GLU A 49 24.55 -6.60 0.57
N LYS A 50 24.49 -7.17 -0.63
CA LYS A 50 25.67 -7.70 -1.32
C LYS A 50 26.69 -6.61 -1.66
N SER A 51 26.24 -5.48 -2.23
CA SER A 51 27.12 -4.37 -2.62
C SER A 51 27.76 -3.69 -1.41
N LEU A 52 27.04 -3.57 -0.30
CA LEU A 52 27.56 -3.07 0.98
C LEU A 52 28.61 -4.02 1.56
N SER A 53 28.41 -5.33 1.44
CA SER A 53 29.37 -6.33 1.93
C SER A 53 30.64 -6.39 1.09
N GLU A 54 30.56 -6.10 -0.22
CA GLU A 54 31.72 -6.11 -1.13
C GLU A 54 32.56 -4.83 -1.05
N LYS A 55 31.97 -3.67 -0.75
CA LYS A 55 32.65 -2.36 -0.71
C LYS A 55 33.16 -1.95 0.68
N GLN A 56 33.63 -2.91 1.48
CA GLN A 56 34.08 -2.69 2.86
C GLN A 56 35.24 -1.67 2.91
N GLU A 57 35.08 -0.64 3.76
CA GLU A 57 36.05 0.43 4.10
C GLU A 57 36.47 1.36 2.95
N ARG A 58 35.65 2.35 2.63
CA ARG A 58 36.17 3.64 2.14
C ARG A 58 36.01 4.68 3.23
N ASP A 59 37.12 5.03 3.87
CA ASP A 59 37.17 6.21 4.74
C ASP A 59 36.91 7.46 3.90
N ASN A 60 35.98 8.29 4.36
CA ASN A 60 35.79 9.68 3.93
C ASN A 60 35.24 9.88 2.50
N VAL A 61 34.15 9.19 2.16
CA VAL A 61 33.42 9.41 0.89
C VAL A 61 32.19 10.28 1.12
N ASP A 62 31.92 11.21 0.20
CA ASP A 62 30.68 11.98 0.20
C ASP A 62 29.48 11.04 0.03
N ILE A 63 28.63 10.98 1.05
CA ILE A 63 27.51 10.01 1.17
C ILE A 63 26.55 10.08 -0.03
N PRO A 64 26.16 11.26 -0.56
CA PRO A 64 25.33 11.35 -1.75
C PRO A 64 25.98 10.72 -2.99
N GLU A 65 27.27 10.99 -3.23
CA GLU A 65 28.00 10.45 -4.38
C GLU A 65 28.14 8.91 -4.28
N TYR A 66 28.41 8.40 -3.08
CA TYR A 66 28.43 6.96 -2.84
C TYR A 66 27.06 6.33 -3.07
N ILE A 67 25.97 6.94 -2.57
CA ILE A 67 24.61 6.43 -2.79
C ILE A 67 24.32 6.39 -4.29
N GLU A 68 24.67 7.42 -5.05
CA GLU A 68 24.51 7.40 -6.50
C GLU A 68 25.34 6.29 -7.18
N GLU A 69 26.60 6.10 -6.77
CA GLU A 69 27.46 5.02 -7.29
C GLU A 69 26.90 3.63 -6.95
N LEU A 70 26.40 3.45 -5.72
CA LEU A 70 25.76 2.23 -5.25
C LEU A 70 24.47 1.95 -6.03
N LEU A 71 23.59 2.92 -6.16
CA LEU A 71 22.35 2.79 -6.92
C LEU A 71 22.61 2.53 -8.40
N ALA A 72 23.61 3.17 -9.01
CA ALA A 72 24.03 2.92 -10.38
C ALA A 72 24.51 1.47 -10.58
N SER A 73 25.30 0.94 -9.64
CA SER A 73 25.80 -0.44 -9.71
C SER A 73 24.71 -1.51 -9.60
N ILE A 74 23.60 -1.17 -8.92
CA ILE A 74 22.49 -2.07 -8.67
C ILE A 74 21.47 -2.03 -9.81
N LYS A 75 21.30 -0.86 -10.44
CA LYS A 75 20.33 -0.63 -11.51
C LYS A 75 20.40 -1.69 -12.62
N ASP A 76 21.59 -2.08 -13.05
CA ASP A 76 21.75 -3.05 -14.14
C ASP A 76 21.46 -4.50 -13.73
N LYS A 77 21.34 -4.78 -12.42
CA LYS A 77 21.10 -6.11 -11.85
C LYS A 77 19.65 -6.31 -11.39
N LEU A 78 18.82 -5.27 -11.38
CA LEU A 78 17.44 -5.38 -10.92
C LEU A 78 16.50 -5.95 -12.00
N PRO A 79 15.48 -6.72 -11.60
CA PRO A 79 14.44 -7.15 -12.52
C PRO A 79 13.60 -5.95 -12.96
N SER A 80 13.28 -5.85 -14.26
CA SER A 80 12.46 -4.76 -14.79
C SER A 80 11.09 -4.67 -14.08
N ARG A 81 10.79 -3.52 -13.48
CA ARG A 81 9.51 -3.27 -12.77
C ARG A 81 8.30 -3.18 -13.69
N SER A 82 8.52 -2.82 -14.95
CA SER A 82 7.45 -2.56 -15.91
C SER A 82 6.92 -3.84 -16.56
N VAL A 83 5.75 -4.30 -16.12
CA VAL A 83 4.85 -5.07 -17.01
C VAL A 83 3.78 -4.13 -17.52
N ARG A 84 4.17 -3.18 -18.38
CA ARG A 84 3.24 -2.43 -19.23
C ARG A 84 3.97 -1.97 -20.49
N ARG A 85 3.72 -2.73 -21.57
CA ARG A 85 4.02 -2.42 -22.98
C ARG A 85 5.23 -1.49 -23.19
N THR A 86 6.44 -2.03 -23.09
CA THR A 86 7.46 -1.67 -24.06
C THR A 86 6.83 -1.96 -25.43
N LYS A 87 6.36 -0.91 -26.11
CA LYS A 87 6.13 -0.98 -27.55
C LYS A 87 7.42 -1.58 -28.10
N LYS A 88 7.26 -2.73 -28.75
CA LYS A 88 8.30 -3.54 -29.37
C LYS A 88 9.25 -2.63 -30.16
N GLY A 89 10.35 -2.22 -29.53
CA GLY A 89 11.45 -1.54 -30.19
C GLY A 89 12.16 -2.59 -31.02
N LYS A 90 11.95 -2.54 -32.33
CA LYS A 90 12.79 -3.22 -33.29
C LYS A 90 14.20 -2.66 -33.10
N ASP A 91 15.09 -3.53 -32.68
CA ASP A 91 16.52 -3.31 -32.71
C ASP A 91 16.96 -3.04 -34.16
N LYS A 92 17.77 -1.99 -34.35
CA LYS A 92 18.92 -1.91 -35.26
C LYS A 92 19.43 -0.47 -35.41
N GLY A 93 20.59 -0.22 -34.79
CA GLY A 93 21.73 0.33 -35.52
C GLY A 93 21.95 1.85 -35.52
N LYS A 94 23.13 2.21 -34.99
CA LYS A 94 24.00 3.35 -35.38
C LYS A 94 23.54 4.78 -35.05
N SER A 95 24.32 5.38 -34.15
CA SER A 95 24.83 6.77 -34.13
C SER A 95 23.94 7.88 -34.69
N GLU A 96 23.49 8.78 -33.81
CA GLU A 96 23.82 10.21 -33.89
C GLU A 96 23.28 10.94 -32.65
N TYR A 97 24.12 11.78 -32.06
CA TYR A 97 23.69 12.82 -31.14
C TYR A 97 22.74 13.75 -31.89
N ASN A 98 21.44 13.71 -31.61
CA ASN A 98 20.58 14.87 -31.75
C ASN A 98 19.31 14.75 -30.90
N SER A 99 18.95 15.92 -30.40
CA SER A 99 17.86 16.30 -29.49
C SER A 99 16.50 15.64 -29.74
N GLU A 100 15.72 15.54 -28.66
CA GLU A 100 14.29 15.14 -28.59
C GLU A 100 13.97 13.67 -28.31
N ASN A 101 14.68 13.05 -27.37
CA ASN A 101 14.00 12.14 -26.44
C ASN A 101 13.48 12.99 -25.28
N VAL A 102 12.34 13.65 -25.49
CA VAL A 102 11.55 14.22 -24.39
C VAL A 102 10.99 13.03 -23.61
N VAL A 103 11.83 12.41 -22.79
CA VAL A 103 11.39 11.56 -21.69
C VAL A 103 10.49 12.48 -20.88
N SER A 104 9.19 12.25 -20.95
CA SER A 104 8.25 13.07 -20.20
C SER A 104 8.71 13.07 -18.74
N LEU A 105 8.74 14.23 -18.08
CA LEU A 105 9.07 14.31 -16.65
C LEU A 105 8.24 13.29 -15.85
N ARG A 106 7.03 13.00 -16.34
CA ARG A 106 6.20 11.91 -15.87
C ARG A 106 6.85 10.54 -16.02
N GLU A 107 7.42 10.14 -17.16
CA GLU A 107 8.18 8.88 -17.31
C GLU A 107 9.47 8.84 -16.49
N PHE A 108 10.14 9.98 -16.29
CA PHE A 108 11.33 10.06 -15.44
C PHE A 108 10.98 9.86 -13.95
N ILE A 109 9.85 10.41 -13.51
CA ILE A 109 9.35 10.35 -12.12
C ILE A 109 8.56 9.06 -11.83
N SER A 110 7.87 8.49 -12.82
CA SER A 110 6.98 7.31 -12.67
C SER A 110 7.65 5.95 -12.89
N GLY A 111 8.85 5.93 -13.47
CA GLY A 111 9.56 4.71 -13.88
C GLY A 111 10.45 4.10 -12.80
N GLU A 112 11.30 3.15 -13.23
CA GLU A 112 12.38 2.54 -12.44
C GLU A 112 13.29 3.59 -11.77
N LYS A 113 13.46 4.75 -12.43
CA LYS A 113 14.21 5.91 -11.93
C LYS A 113 13.52 6.65 -10.77
N GLY A 114 12.21 6.48 -10.56
CA GLY A 114 11.47 7.15 -9.49
C GLY A 114 11.95 6.75 -8.10
N LEU A 115 12.14 5.43 -7.87
CA LEU A 115 12.68 4.93 -6.60
C LEU A 115 14.11 5.42 -6.37
N PHE A 116 14.97 5.31 -7.39
CA PHE A 116 16.36 5.76 -7.30
C PHE A 116 16.47 7.26 -7.04
N HIS A 117 15.63 8.06 -7.70
CA HIS A 117 15.56 9.50 -7.49
C HIS A 117 15.05 9.85 -6.10
N ALA A 118 14.03 9.15 -5.59
CA ALA A 118 13.51 9.34 -4.24
C ALA A 118 14.57 9.01 -3.17
N ILE A 119 15.34 7.93 -3.35
CA ILE A 119 16.44 7.59 -2.46
C ILE A 119 17.56 8.64 -2.54
N ALA A 120 17.92 9.10 -3.73
CA ALA A 120 18.94 10.13 -3.91
C ALA A 120 18.52 11.47 -3.28
N LEU A 121 17.25 11.86 -3.38
CA LEU A 121 16.73 13.08 -2.75
C LEU A 121 16.79 13.01 -1.21
N GLU A 122 16.56 11.83 -0.65
CA GLU A 122 16.62 11.58 0.80
C GLU A 122 18.02 11.14 1.28
N SER A 123 19.04 11.17 0.41
CA SER A 123 20.43 10.83 0.77
C SER A 123 20.99 11.73 1.86
N THR A 124 20.55 12.99 1.91
CA THR A 124 20.91 13.96 2.96
C THR A 124 20.38 13.56 4.33
N THR A 125 19.22 12.92 4.39
CA THR A 125 18.68 12.31 5.63
C THR A 125 19.55 11.14 6.08
N LEU A 126 20.16 10.40 5.15
CA LEU A 126 21.11 9.35 5.47
C LEU A 126 22.50 9.88 5.86
N GLN A 127 22.81 11.16 5.60
CA GLN A 127 24.05 11.83 6.02
C GLN A 127 23.99 12.36 7.46
N SER A 128 22.81 12.37 8.10
CA SER A 128 22.69 12.93 9.45
C SER A 128 23.48 12.13 10.47
N LYS A 129 24.19 12.85 11.36
CA LYS A 129 24.96 12.29 12.50
C LYS A 129 24.12 11.42 13.44
N TYR A 130 22.81 11.64 13.49
CA TYR A 130 21.87 10.87 14.29
C TYR A 130 21.09 9.89 13.41
N PRO A 131 20.73 8.69 13.93
CA PRO A 131 19.96 7.72 13.17
C PRO A 131 18.57 8.30 12.85
N PRO A 132 18.17 8.36 11.58
CA PRO A 132 16.85 8.84 11.20
C PRO A 132 15.77 7.83 11.60
N ASN A 133 14.52 8.30 11.67
CA ASN A 133 13.38 7.38 11.77
C ASN A 133 13.25 6.62 10.43
N TYR A 134 13.76 5.39 10.38
CA TYR A 134 13.77 4.57 9.16
C TYR A 134 12.36 4.27 8.63
N ALA A 135 11.35 4.21 9.50
CA ALA A 135 9.97 4.01 9.08
C ALA A 135 9.46 5.22 8.30
N GLU A 136 9.67 6.43 8.82
CA GLU A 136 9.28 7.67 8.12
C GLU A 136 10.08 7.88 6.83
N LEU A 137 11.39 7.59 6.83
CA LEU A 137 12.23 7.65 5.64
C LEU A 137 11.69 6.70 4.55
N THR A 138 11.38 5.46 4.95
CA THR A 138 10.82 4.45 4.04
C THR A 138 9.46 4.89 3.50
N GLU A 139 8.61 5.48 4.36
CA GLU A 139 7.31 6.01 3.96
C GLU A 139 7.46 7.12 2.93
N ARG A 140 8.31 8.13 3.17
CA ARG A 140 8.56 9.22 2.22
C ARG A 140 9.07 8.74 0.86
N ILE A 141 10.04 7.82 0.87
CA ILE A 141 10.61 7.25 -0.37
C ILE A 141 9.55 6.45 -1.14
N LEU A 142 8.74 5.65 -0.45
CA LEU A 142 7.72 4.82 -1.08
C LEU A 142 6.47 5.60 -1.51
N GLU A 143 6.14 6.71 -0.87
CA GLU A 143 5.05 7.59 -1.29
C GLU A 143 5.35 8.29 -2.62
N GLN A 144 6.62 8.55 -2.91
CA GLN A 144 7.07 9.09 -4.20
C GLN A 144 7.04 8.04 -5.33
N ASP A 145 7.01 6.75 -5.01
CA ASP A 145 6.92 5.67 -6.00
C ASP A 145 5.46 5.43 -6.46
N GLU A 146 5.14 5.83 -7.69
CA GLU A 146 3.82 5.59 -8.30
C GLU A 146 3.46 4.10 -8.35
N ASN A 147 4.46 3.21 -8.46
CA ASN A 147 4.22 1.77 -8.47
C ASN A 147 3.81 1.26 -7.09
N TRP A 148 4.26 1.90 -6.01
CA TRP A 148 3.83 1.56 -4.66
C TRP A 148 2.44 2.11 -4.32
N THR A 149 2.13 3.33 -4.76
CA THR A 149 0.91 4.05 -4.34
C THR A 149 -0.32 3.79 -5.22
N LYS A 150 -0.15 3.48 -6.52
CA LYS A 150 -1.25 3.36 -7.50
C LYS A 150 -1.27 2.00 -8.23
N ILE A 151 -2.41 1.34 -8.37
CA ILE A 151 -2.65 0.25 -9.32
C ILE A 151 -2.93 0.84 -10.72
N PHE A 152 -2.33 0.25 -11.76
CA PHE A 152 -2.43 0.70 -13.16
C PHE A 152 -2.06 2.18 -13.43
N GLY A 153 -1.38 2.85 -12.49
CA GLY A 153 -0.95 4.24 -12.58
C GLY A 153 -2.06 5.27 -12.32
N ILE A 154 -3.27 4.84 -11.95
CA ILE A 154 -4.44 5.73 -11.83
C ILE A 154 -5.15 5.53 -10.49
N LEU A 155 -5.27 4.28 -10.02
CA LEU A 155 -6.13 3.95 -8.89
C LEU A 155 -5.32 3.77 -7.59
N PRO A 156 -5.58 4.51 -6.51
CA PRO A 156 -4.83 4.36 -5.27
C PRO A 156 -5.07 2.98 -4.63
N ILE A 157 -4.00 2.32 -4.18
CA ILE A 157 -4.09 0.95 -3.62
C ILE A 157 -4.82 0.93 -2.28
N ALA A 158 -4.61 1.95 -1.44
CA ALA A 158 -5.13 1.98 -0.08
C ALA A 158 -6.68 1.98 -0.04
N PRO A 159 -7.40 2.84 -0.77
CA PRO A 159 -8.87 2.81 -0.81
C PRO A 159 -9.43 1.50 -1.36
N ILE A 160 -8.84 0.95 -2.43
CA ILE A 160 -9.31 -0.31 -3.03
C ILE A 160 -9.12 -1.48 -2.07
N SER A 161 -7.98 -1.53 -1.36
CA SER A 161 -7.78 -2.54 -0.33
C SER A 161 -8.81 -2.41 0.78
N ARG A 162 -9.09 -1.20 1.26
CA ARG A 162 -10.12 -0.95 2.29
C ARG A 162 -11.51 -1.37 1.81
N LEU A 163 -11.88 -1.04 0.57
CA LEU A 163 -13.15 -1.43 -0.01
C LEU A 163 -13.30 -2.96 -0.05
N ASN A 164 -12.27 -3.67 -0.51
CA ASN A 164 -12.26 -5.13 -0.54
C ASN A 164 -12.33 -5.77 0.86
N ASP A 165 -11.78 -5.10 1.87
CA ASP A 165 -11.85 -5.57 3.26
C ASP A 165 -13.27 -5.39 3.86
N ILE A 166 -14.05 -4.41 3.37
CA ILE A 166 -15.41 -4.08 3.84
C ILE A 166 -16.51 -4.81 3.03
N LEU A 167 -16.20 -5.28 1.81
CA LEU A 167 -17.14 -6.02 0.95
C LEU A 167 -17.91 -7.15 1.65
N PRO A 168 -17.31 -8.01 2.51
CA PRO A 168 -18.06 -9.04 3.22
C PRO A 168 -19.22 -8.47 4.05
N SER A 169 -18.98 -7.38 4.79
CA SER A 169 -20.01 -6.72 5.58
C SER A 169 -21.10 -6.12 4.70
N ILE A 170 -20.72 -5.55 3.55
CA ILE A 170 -21.68 -5.00 2.58
C ILE A 170 -22.60 -6.10 2.02
N PHE A 171 -22.09 -7.29 1.72
CA PHE A 171 -22.92 -8.40 1.24
C PHE A 171 -23.94 -8.88 2.28
N VAL A 172 -23.57 -8.92 3.56
CA VAL A 172 -24.51 -9.25 4.64
C VAL A 172 -25.62 -8.21 4.74
N VAL A 173 -25.26 -6.92 4.69
CA VAL A 173 -26.24 -5.82 4.73
C VAL A 173 -27.20 -5.90 3.54
N PHE A 174 -26.69 -6.13 2.32
CA PHE A 174 -27.56 -6.30 1.16
C PHE A 174 -28.43 -7.55 1.24
N GLY A 175 -27.95 -8.67 1.79
CA GLY A 175 -28.76 -9.86 2.01
C GLY A 175 -29.91 -9.64 2.99
N ILE A 176 -29.64 -8.95 4.10
CA ILE A 176 -30.67 -8.54 5.08
C ILE A 176 -31.68 -7.60 4.42
N PHE A 177 -31.18 -6.60 3.68
CA PHE A 177 -32.00 -5.62 2.99
C PHE A 177 -32.91 -6.25 1.92
N GLY A 178 -32.38 -7.20 1.14
CA GLY A 178 -33.17 -7.97 0.17
C GLY A 178 -34.30 -8.77 0.83
N THR A 179 -34.05 -9.30 2.02
CA THR A 179 -35.09 -9.98 2.81
C THR A 179 -36.20 -9.00 3.21
N PHE A 180 -35.82 -7.83 3.73
CA PHE A 180 -36.80 -6.80 4.10
C PHE A 180 -37.63 -6.34 2.91
N ILE A 181 -37.00 -6.07 1.76
CA ILE A 181 -37.72 -5.68 0.54
C ILE A 181 -38.71 -6.76 0.10
N GLY A 182 -38.27 -8.03 0.03
CA GLY A 182 -39.14 -9.12 -0.40
C GLY A 182 -40.35 -9.32 0.51
N ILE A 183 -40.17 -9.23 1.83
CA ILE A 183 -41.29 -9.32 2.79
C ILE A 183 -42.21 -8.08 2.69
N SER A 184 -41.64 -6.88 2.59
CA SER A 184 -42.42 -5.64 2.47
C SER A 184 -43.26 -5.57 1.19
N MET A 185 -42.84 -6.23 0.13
CA MET A 185 -43.62 -6.36 -1.12
C MET A 185 -44.66 -7.47 -1.04
N ALA A 186 -44.38 -8.56 -0.32
CA ALA A 186 -45.28 -9.71 -0.20
C ALA A 186 -46.46 -9.46 0.78
N LEU A 187 -46.24 -8.74 1.88
CA LEU A 187 -47.28 -8.52 2.90
C LEU A 187 -48.53 -7.79 2.37
N PRO A 188 -48.42 -6.72 1.57
CA PRO A 188 -49.59 -6.09 0.95
C PRO A 188 -50.36 -7.00 -0.01
N GLU A 189 -49.70 -7.95 -0.66
CA GLU A 189 -50.35 -8.90 -1.57
C GLU A 189 -51.29 -9.83 -0.79
N ILE A 190 -50.88 -10.35 0.37
CA ILE A 190 -51.73 -11.16 1.24
C ILE A 190 -52.99 -10.41 1.70
N ALA A 191 -52.90 -9.09 1.90
CA ALA A 191 -54.04 -8.29 2.32
C ALA A 191 -55.16 -8.22 1.26
N ASN A 192 -54.88 -8.63 0.01
CA ASN A 192 -55.84 -8.65 -1.10
C ASN A 192 -56.48 -10.04 -1.35
N ILE A 193 -56.27 -11.01 -0.46
CA ILE A 193 -56.90 -12.34 -0.57
C ILE A 193 -58.41 -12.23 -0.33
N ASP A 194 -59.21 -12.66 -1.31
CA ASP A 194 -60.67 -12.76 -1.21
C ASP A 194 -61.08 -14.24 -1.10
N PHE A 195 -61.46 -14.65 0.12
CA PHE A 195 -61.89 -16.03 0.40
C PHE A 195 -63.17 -16.44 -0.35
N SER A 196 -63.86 -15.49 -0.98
CA SER A 196 -65.03 -15.74 -1.82
C SER A 196 -64.66 -16.22 -3.23
N ASP A 197 -63.44 -15.92 -3.68
CA ASP A 197 -62.90 -16.27 -5.00
C ASP A 197 -61.59 -17.07 -4.82
N LEU A 198 -61.75 -18.39 -4.71
CA LEU A 198 -60.66 -19.33 -4.44
C LEU A 198 -59.60 -19.35 -5.57
N GLU A 199 -60.00 -19.09 -6.82
CA GLU A 199 -59.05 -19.06 -7.95
C GLU A 199 -58.15 -17.83 -7.86
N LYS A 200 -58.71 -16.63 -7.67
CA LYS A 200 -57.91 -15.41 -7.50
C LYS A 200 -57.03 -15.44 -6.25
N SER A 201 -57.52 -16.05 -5.17
CA SER A 201 -56.75 -16.22 -3.95
C SER A 201 -55.56 -17.17 -4.11
N GLY A 202 -55.65 -18.17 -4.99
CA GLY A 202 -54.54 -19.07 -5.32
C GLY A 202 -53.37 -18.35 -5.99
N ASP A 203 -53.66 -17.42 -6.91
CA ASP A 203 -52.64 -16.62 -7.60
C ASP A 203 -51.93 -15.66 -6.64
N VAL A 204 -52.68 -15.00 -5.76
CA VAL A 204 -52.12 -14.11 -4.72
C VAL A 204 -51.21 -14.88 -3.77
N LEU A 205 -51.61 -16.07 -3.33
CA LEU A 205 -50.79 -16.91 -2.46
C LEU A 205 -49.51 -17.38 -3.16
N THR A 206 -49.59 -17.71 -4.45
CA THR A 206 -48.42 -18.12 -5.26
C THR A 206 -47.42 -16.98 -5.38
N ASN A 207 -47.87 -15.77 -5.67
CA ASN A 207 -47.03 -14.57 -5.76
C ASN A 207 -46.38 -14.22 -4.42
N PHE A 208 -47.12 -14.34 -3.32
CA PHE A 208 -46.57 -14.20 -1.97
C PHE A 208 -45.42 -15.17 -1.71
N VAL A 209 -45.62 -16.47 -1.98
CA VAL A 209 -44.60 -17.51 -1.76
C VAL A 209 -43.37 -17.25 -2.64
N LEU A 210 -43.55 -16.81 -3.89
CA LEU A 210 -42.45 -16.46 -4.78
C LEU A 210 -41.65 -15.26 -4.25
N SER A 211 -42.31 -14.20 -3.79
CA SER A 211 -41.67 -13.01 -3.21
C SER A 211 -40.87 -13.36 -1.95
N VAL A 212 -41.44 -14.17 -1.05
CA VAL A 212 -40.73 -14.64 0.16
C VAL A 212 -39.57 -15.57 -0.21
N THR A 213 -39.73 -16.44 -1.19
CA THR A 213 -38.66 -17.32 -1.68
C THR A 213 -37.51 -16.52 -2.28
N PHE A 214 -37.81 -15.48 -3.06
CA PHE A 214 -36.80 -14.56 -3.58
C PHE A 214 -36.06 -13.86 -2.42
N ALA A 215 -36.81 -13.34 -1.44
CA ALA A 215 -36.26 -12.72 -0.23
C ALA A 215 -35.25 -13.66 0.47
N MET A 216 -35.63 -14.92 0.70
CA MET A 216 -34.74 -15.92 1.31
C MET A 216 -33.50 -16.21 0.47
N LYS A 217 -33.65 -16.34 -0.86
CA LYS A 217 -32.52 -16.53 -1.78
C LYS A 217 -31.52 -15.37 -1.74
N THR A 218 -32.00 -14.12 -1.65
CA THR A 218 -31.12 -12.94 -1.55
C THR A 218 -30.29 -12.95 -0.26
N SER A 219 -30.89 -13.35 0.86
CA SER A 219 -30.19 -13.49 2.15
C SER A 219 -29.08 -14.55 2.08
N ILE A 220 -29.41 -15.73 1.55
CA ILE A 220 -28.46 -16.83 1.38
C ILE A 220 -27.30 -16.40 0.47
N ALA A 221 -27.59 -15.71 -0.63
CA ALA A 221 -26.57 -15.18 -1.54
C ALA A 221 -25.64 -14.18 -0.84
N GLY A 222 -26.20 -13.23 -0.06
CA GLY A 222 -25.42 -12.25 0.70
C GLY A 222 -24.48 -12.90 1.71
N ILE A 223 -24.97 -13.89 2.46
CA ILE A 223 -24.14 -14.65 3.40
C ILE A 223 -23.05 -15.44 2.67
N LEU A 224 -23.41 -16.15 1.59
CA LEU A 224 -22.46 -16.94 0.81
C LEU A 224 -21.32 -16.08 0.25
N PHE A 225 -21.65 -14.95 -0.37
CA PHE A 225 -20.66 -14.02 -0.91
C PHE A 225 -19.79 -13.41 0.19
N SER A 226 -20.36 -13.11 1.36
CA SER A 226 -19.61 -12.67 2.53
C SER A 226 -18.60 -13.70 3.01
N VAL A 227 -19.00 -14.97 3.12
CA VAL A 227 -18.11 -16.07 3.54
C VAL A 227 -16.98 -16.27 2.54
N ILE A 228 -17.28 -16.30 1.24
CA ILE A 228 -16.26 -16.43 0.19
C ILE A 228 -15.26 -15.27 0.28
N MET A 229 -15.75 -14.04 0.38
CA MET A 229 -14.89 -12.87 0.43
C MET A 229 -14.06 -12.82 1.72
N THR A 230 -14.62 -13.24 2.85
CA THR A 230 -13.92 -13.36 4.14
C THR A 230 -12.81 -14.40 4.06
N MET A 231 -13.09 -15.59 3.52
CA MET A 231 -12.09 -16.64 3.32
C MET A 231 -10.93 -16.14 2.45
N LEU A 232 -11.25 -15.43 1.37
CA LEU A 232 -10.23 -14.85 0.51
C LEU A 232 -9.42 -13.75 1.21
N ASN A 233 -10.07 -12.91 2.02
CA ASN A 233 -9.43 -11.88 2.86
C ASN A 233 -8.38 -12.49 3.79
N THR A 234 -8.69 -13.65 4.37
CA THR A 234 -7.79 -14.40 5.24
C THR A 234 -6.64 -15.09 4.49
N LEU A 235 -6.92 -15.75 3.36
CA LEU A 235 -5.90 -16.53 2.63
C LEU A 235 -4.84 -15.68 1.92
N ALA A 236 -5.19 -14.45 1.51
CA ALA A 236 -4.31 -13.60 0.70
C ALA A 236 -4.22 -12.16 1.23
N PRO A 237 -3.66 -11.92 2.44
CA PRO A 237 -3.67 -10.60 3.05
C PRO A 237 -2.74 -9.62 2.30
N VAL A 238 -3.33 -8.78 1.45
CA VAL A 238 -2.60 -7.78 0.64
C VAL A 238 -1.83 -6.79 1.51
N ARG A 239 -2.43 -6.33 2.62
CA ARG A 239 -1.79 -5.41 3.57
C ARG A 239 -0.58 -6.03 4.26
N GLY A 240 -0.69 -7.32 4.62
CA GLY A 240 0.39 -8.05 5.29
C GLY A 240 1.64 -8.16 4.40
N LEU A 241 1.45 -8.47 3.11
CA LEU A 241 2.55 -8.56 2.15
C LEU A 241 3.26 -7.21 1.97
N ARG A 242 2.51 -6.11 1.81
CA ARG A 242 3.10 -4.76 1.70
C ARG A 242 3.83 -4.34 2.96
N ASN A 243 3.27 -4.60 4.14
CA ASN A 243 3.94 -4.28 5.40
C ASN A 243 5.25 -5.07 5.56
N LYS A 244 5.28 -6.34 5.11
CA LYS A 244 6.51 -7.13 5.07
C LYS A 244 7.57 -6.48 4.18
N THR A 245 7.20 -6.05 2.98
CA THR A 245 8.11 -5.36 2.06
C THR A 245 8.60 -4.02 2.63
N PHE A 246 7.70 -3.25 3.24
CA PHE A 246 8.03 -1.99 3.94
C PHE A 246 9.08 -2.22 5.03
N LYS A 247 8.87 -3.21 5.91
CA LYS A 247 9.83 -3.55 6.98
C LYS A 247 11.19 -3.98 6.45
N LYS A 248 11.23 -4.76 5.36
CA LYS A 248 12.49 -5.15 4.71
C LYS A 248 13.24 -3.92 4.20
N LEU A 249 12.55 -3.00 3.54
CA LEU A 249 13.15 -1.79 2.99
C LEU A 249 13.64 -0.85 4.10
N SER A 250 12.86 -0.69 5.18
CA SER A 250 13.27 0.06 6.36
C SER A 250 14.55 -0.50 6.99
N LYS A 251 14.66 -1.83 7.12
CA LYS A 251 15.88 -2.48 7.61
C LYS A 251 17.06 -2.31 6.65
N CYS A 252 16.79 -2.27 5.34
CA CYS A 252 17.82 -1.99 4.34
C CYS A 252 18.40 -0.59 4.51
N PHE A 253 17.57 0.45 4.70
CA PHE A 253 18.05 1.80 4.97
C PHE A 253 18.81 1.91 6.30
N GLU A 254 18.39 1.17 7.32
CA GLU A 254 19.14 1.04 8.58
C GLU A 254 20.53 0.44 8.33
N ASN A 255 20.63 -0.66 7.57
CA ASN A 255 21.91 -1.29 7.22
C ASN A 255 22.81 -0.34 6.41
N ILE A 256 22.24 0.43 5.48
CA ILE A 256 22.97 1.45 4.70
C ILE A 256 23.54 2.51 5.65
N TRP A 257 22.72 3.07 6.55
CA TRP A 257 23.15 4.09 7.50
C TRP A 257 24.26 3.59 8.43
N ILE A 258 24.12 2.37 8.97
CA ILE A 258 25.13 1.70 9.81
C ILE A 258 26.45 1.50 9.05
N THR A 259 26.37 1.17 7.76
CA THR A 259 27.58 0.98 6.92
C THR A 259 28.32 2.30 6.70
N PHE A 260 27.58 3.41 6.54
CA PHE A 260 28.17 4.74 6.35
C PHE A 260 28.76 5.34 7.62
N HIS A 261 28.05 5.22 8.73
CA HIS A 261 28.52 5.79 10.00
C HIS A 261 29.46 4.83 10.73
N GLY A 262 29.70 3.64 10.17
CA GLY A 262 30.46 2.57 10.80
C GLY A 262 29.88 2.20 12.16
N HIS A 263 30.58 1.33 12.89
CA HIS A 263 30.42 1.25 14.34
C HIS A 263 31.06 2.49 15.00
N GLN A 264 30.78 3.72 14.51
CA GLN A 264 31.04 4.91 15.32
C GLN A 264 30.05 4.88 16.45
N ASN A 265 30.47 4.12 17.45
CA ASN A 265 29.78 3.84 18.67
C ASN A 265 29.25 5.17 19.19
N ILE A 266 27.99 5.15 19.61
CA ILE A 266 27.46 6.11 20.57
C ILE A 266 28.48 6.39 21.69
N GLU A 267 29.33 5.41 22.04
CA GLU A 267 30.52 5.57 22.89
C GLU A 267 31.54 6.61 22.39
N GLN A 268 32.00 6.61 21.13
CA GLN A 268 32.97 7.61 20.64
C GLN A 268 32.37 9.02 20.63
N GLY A 269 31.08 9.15 20.28
CA GLY A 269 30.34 10.41 20.40
C GLY A 269 30.18 10.86 21.86
N LEU A 270 29.91 9.94 22.79
CA LEU A 270 29.90 10.21 24.22
C LEU A 270 31.30 10.58 24.76
N TYR A 271 32.35 9.88 24.34
CA TYR A 271 33.73 10.15 24.75
C TYR A 271 34.23 11.52 24.29
N GLN A 272 33.69 12.05 23.18
CA GLN A 272 33.95 13.42 22.73
C GLN A 272 33.06 14.46 23.44
N ALA A 273 31.79 14.15 23.72
CA ALA A 273 30.86 15.07 24.35
C ALA A 273 31.05 15.22 25.88
N ILE A 274 31.51 14.17 26.57
CA ILE A 274 31.79 14.19 28.01
C ILE A 274 32.83 15.27 28.39
N PRO A 275 34.00 15.38 27.74
CA PRO A 275 34.98 16.42 28.08
C PRO A 275 34.48 17.84 27.79
N GLU A 276 33.68 18.05 26.73
CA GLU A 276 33.02 19.35 26.47
C GLU A 276 32.03 19.71 27.60
N LEU A 277 31.16 18.78 27.99
CA LEU A 277 30.22 18.98 29.10
C LEU A 277 30.93 19.25 30.43
N ILE A 278 32.03 18.53 30.71
CA ILE A 278 32.83 18.76 31.92
C ILE A 278 33.47 20.16 31.89
N SER A 279 33.87 20.65 30.71
CA SER A 279 34.44 21.99 30.56
C SER A 279 33.39 23.08 30.79
N GLU A 280 32.19 22.95 30.24
CA GLU A 280 31.09 23.90 30.46
C GLU A 280 30.65 23.92 31.93
N VAL A 281 30.52 22.75 32.57
CA VAL A 281 30.17 22.65 34.00
C VAL A 281 31.23 23.29 34.88
N LYS A 282 32.53 23.17 34.53
CA LYS A 282 33.61 23.86 35.23
C LYS A 282 33.52 25.37 35.05
N GLU A 283 33.21 25.87 33.86
CA GLU A 283 33.03 27.31 33.63
C GLU A 283 31.85 27.87 34.43
N ILE A 284 30.70 27.19 34.42
CA ILE A 284 29.52 27.57 35.20
C ILE A 284 29.86 27.64 36.69
N ARG A 285 30.55 26.62 37.22
CA ARG A 285 30.98 26.62 38.63
C ARG A 285 31.91 27.80 38.94
N THR A 286 32.83 28.10 38.05
CA THR A 286 33.78 29.23 38.22
C THR A 286 33.06 30.58 38.18
N GLN A 287 32.02 30.71 37.37
CA GLN A 287 31.16 31.89 37.34
C GLN A 287 30.35 32.04 38.64
N ILE A 288 29.79 30.95 39.16
CA ILE A 288 29.05 30.93 40.43
C ILE A 288 29.96 31.33 41.60
N ASP A 289 31.16 30.77 41.68
CA ASP A 289 32.13 31.10 42.74
C ASP A 289 32.57 32.57 42.70
N LYS A 290 32.71 33.14 41.49
CA LYS A 290 32.99 34.58 41.31
C LYS A 290 31.83 35.46 41.74
N GLN A 291 30.58 35.02 41.53
CA GLN A 291 29.40 35.76 41.98
C GLN A 291 29.25 35.70 43.50
N LEU A 292 29.48 34.54 44.12
CA LEU A 292 29.43 34.38 45.57
C LEU A 292 30.49 35.23 46.29
N LYS A 293 31.72 35.29 45.76
CA LYS A 293 32.79 36.15 46.32
C LYS A 293 32.56 37.65 46.14
N LYS A 294 31.70 38.07 45.21
CA LYS A 294 31.29 39.47 45.06
C LYS A 294 30.13 39.86 45.99
N ALA A 295 29.44 38.87 46.55
CA ALA A 295 28.29 39.05 47.43
C ALA A 295 28.64 38.92 48.93
N SER A 296 29.83 38.43 49.28
CA SER A 296 30.41 38.45 50.64
C SER A 296 31.34 39.63 50.85
#